data_AF-W9EMX8-F1
#
_entry.id   AF-W9EMX8-F1
#
_cell.length_a   1.000
_cell.length_b   1.000
_cell.length_c   1.000
_cell.angle_alpha   90.00
_cell.angle_beta   90.00
_cell.angle_gamma   90.00
#
_symmetry.space_group_name_H-M   'P 1'
#
loop_
_entity.id
_entity.type
_entity.pdbx_description
1 polymer ?
#
loop_
_entity_poly.entity_id
_entity_poly.type
_entity_poly.pdbx_seq_one_letter_code
_entity_poly.pdbx_strand_id
1 'polypeptide(L)'
;MEYSKVDYLMFKLSHLFDGKIFILLVALIIIAGVIVFFTYDYRNNGPFLAEEADRKKQKGHSKKIKRTELLLAIIPIAMVLVLFGCRKAFSQAAAPDQLVAGEKVKTAAVGRVAVIDSNLGKIKIVNQKYHLNNPIIAQVNNQAISPESDYIPPFGGTTISNKQFLNLQVGDYVKIKVRPLEYKYRNHADYAKDDKMVTKLSVINSANVNGAVIKVQQRQLTNREISQLNPEQPVNRPQTVSNY
;
A
#
# COMPACT_ATOMS: atom_id res chain seq x y z
N MET A 1 8.39 -5.23 -13.76
CA MET A 1 9.71 -4.93 -13.18
C MET A 1 10.18 -6.16 -12.41
N GLU A 2 11.49 -6.38 -12.29
CA GLU A 2 12.04 -7.41 -11.40
C GLU A 2 12.52 -6.77 -10.11
N TYR A 3 12.31 -7.47 -9.01
CA TYR A 3 12.80 -7.10 -7.68
C TYR A 3 14.20 -7.68 -7.48
N SER A 4 15.16 -6.84 -7.09
CA SER A 4 16.54 -7.27 -6.87
C SER A 4 16.74 -7.85 -5.47
N LYS A 5 17.73 -8.73 -5.33
CA LYS A 5 18.22 -9.20 -4.02
C LYS A 5 18.70 -8.04 -3.14
N VAL A 6 19.25 -6.99 -3.75
CA VAL A 6 19.70 -5.78 -3.04
C VAL A 6 18.50 -5.02 -2.49
N ASP A 7 17.45 -4.83 -3.29
CA ASP A 7 16.21 -4.19 -2.85
C ASP A 7 15.56 -4.99 -1.72
N TYR A 8 15.61 -6.33 -1.79
CA TYR A 8 15.12 -7.19 -0.72
C TYR A 8 15.92 -7.09 0.57
N LEU A 9 17.25 -7.03 0.47
CA LEU A 9 18.11 -6.79 1.62
C LEU A 9 17.81 -5.43 2.25
N MET A 10 17.66 -4.38 1.43
CA MET A 10 17.30 -3.03 1.90
C MET A 10 15.92 -3.00 2.56
N PHE A 11 14.93 -3.71 2.00
CA PHE A 11 13.61 -3.87 2.61
C PHE A 11 13.67 -4.60 3.95
N LYS A 12 14.43 -5.70 4.05
CA LYS A 12 14.64 -6.40 5.33
C LYS A 12 15.34 -5.53 6.36
N LEU A 13 16.38 -4.81 5.96
CA LEU A 13 17.07 -3.86 6.82
C LEU A 13 16.10 -2.77 7.27
N SER A 14 15.33 -2.18 6.36
CA SER A 14 14.28 -1.20 6.71
C SER A 14 13.33 -1.74 7.80
N HIS A 15 12.90 -3.00 7.68
CA HIS A 15 12.04 -3.62 8.68
C HIS A 15 12.76 -3.85 10.04
N LEU A 16 14.06 -4.13 10.05
CA LEU A 16 14.88 -4.17 11.27
C LEU A 16 15.10 -2.78 11.87
N PHE A 17 15.10 -1.75 11.03
CA PHE A 17 15.16 -0.34 11.43
C PHE A 17 13.78 0.26 11.73
N ASP A 18 12.72 -0.57 11.75
CA ASP A 18 11.38 -0.16 12.14
C ASP A 18 11.30 0.14 13.65
N GLY A 19 10.38 1.03 14.01
CA GLY A 19 10.45 1.91 15.19
C GLY A 19 10.91 1.24 16.49
N LYS A 20 10.37 0.07 16.83
CA LYS A 20 10.64 -0.60 18.11
C LYS A 20 12.03 -1.24 18.18
N ILE A 21 12.46 -1.93 17.11
CA ILE A 21 13.76 -2.61 17.06
C ILE A 21 14.88 -1.56 16.99
N PHE A 22 14.69 -0.50 16.21
CA PHE A 22 15.63 0.61 16.15
C PHE A 22 15.85 1.28 17.50
N ILE A 23 14.77 1.58 18.24
CA ILE A 23 14.88 2.21 19.56
C ILE A 23 15.66 1.32 20.53
N LEU A 24 15.41 0.01 20.50
CA LEU A 24 16.14 -0.96 21.33
C LEU A 24 17.63 -0.97 20.98
N LEU A 25 17.96 -0.98 19.68
CA LEU A 25 19.34 -0.95 19.20
C LEU A 25 20.07 0.34 19.60
N VAL A 26 19.41 1.50 19.47
CA VAL A 26 19.96 2.80 19.92
C VAL A 26 20.18 2.80 21.44
N ALA A 27 19.21 2.31 22.22
CA ALA A 27 19.33 2.22 23.67
C ALA A 27 20.52 1.34 24.10
N LEU A 28 20.72 0.19 23.42
CA LEU A 28 21.83 -0.73 23.69
C LEU A 28 23.19 -0.08 23.42
N ILE A 29 23.30 0.73 22.36
CA ILE A 29 24.53 1.48 22.04
C ILE A 29 24.82 2.56 23.08
N ILE A 30 23.79 3.27 23.55
CA ILE A 30 23.94 4.26 24.62
C ILE A 30 24.44 3.58 25.90
N ILE A 31 23.81 2.48 26.31
CA ILE A 31 24.21 1.71 27.50
C ILE A 31 25.66 1.22 27.37
N ALA A 32 26.03 0.63 26.23
CA ALA A 32 27.40 0.18 25.97
C ALA A 32 28.40 1.34 26.03
N GLY A 33 28.07 2.49 25.43
CA GLY A 33 28.88 3.70 25.48
C GLY A 33 29.10 4.20 26.91
N VAL A 34 28.05 4.20 27.72
CA VAL A 34 28.12 4.56 29.15
C VAL A 34 29.02 3.59 29.92
N ILE A 35 28.87 2.27 29.73
CA ILE A 35 29.71 1.26 30.39
C ILE A 35 31.18 1.42 30.00
N VAL A 36 31.48 1.63 28.71
CA VAL A 36 32.85 1.83 28.22
C VAL A 36 33.44 3.12 28.81
N PHE A 37 32.66 4.19 28.87
CA PHE A 37 33.07 5.45 29.48
C PHE A 37 33.43 5.27 30.96
N PHE A 38 32.53 4.67 31.76
CA PHE A 38 32.80 4.44 33.18
C PHE A 38 33.96 3.47 33.42
N THR A 39 34.12 2.44 32.59
CA THR A 39 35.24 1.49 32.71
C THR A 39 36.57 2.16 32.38
N TYR A 40 36.59 3.02 31.35
CA TYR A 40 37.76 3.81 30.99
C TYR A 40 38.11 4.83 32.07
N ASP A 41 37.11 5.54 32.59
CA ASP A 41 37.27 6.53 33.66
C ASP A 41 37.78 5.85 34.94
N TYR A 42 37.19 4.73 35.34
CA TYR A 42 37.62 3.94 36.50
C TYR A 42 39.08 3.51 36.39
N ARG A 43 39.52 3.03 35.21
CA ARG A 43 40.91 2.60 34.98
C ARG A 43 41.92 3.75 35.04
N ASN A 44 41.56 4.95 34.59
CA ASN A 44 42.50 6.07 34.48
C ASN A 44 42.46 7.03 35.66
N ASN A 45 41.30 7.17 36.30
CA ASN A 45 41.02 8.18 37.32
C ASN A 45 40.67 7.58 38.69
N GLY A 46 40.54 6.25 38.78
CA GLY A 46 40.18 5.54 40.00
C GLY A 46 38.66 5.53 40.25
N PRO A 47 38.18 4.87 41.33
CA PRO A 47 36.76 4.80 41.66
C PRO A 47 36.14 6.19 41.82
N PHE A 48 35.06 6.46 41.07
CA PHE A 48 34.32 7.72 41.13
C PHE A 48 33.75 8.01 42.53
N LEU A 49 33.53 6.96 43.35
CA LEU A 49 33.02 7.01 44.72
C LEU A 49 34.12 6.98 45.81
N ALA A 50 35.36 7.32 45.49
CA ALA A 50 36.40 7.46 46.53
C ALA A 50 36.03 8.61 47.50
N GLU A 51 36.08 8.29 48.80
CA GLU A 51 35.79 9.17 49.93
C GLU A 51 36.51 10.53 49.78
N GLU A 52 35.83 11.62 50.16
CA GLU A 52 36.34 13.00 50.03
C GLU A 52 37.71 13.24 50.69
N ALA A 53 38.10 12.39 51.63
CA ALA A 53 39.38 12.38 52.30
C ALA A 53 40.57 12.04 51.37
N ASP A 54 40.38 11.14 50.40
CA ASP A 54 41.44 10.74 49.45
C ASP A 54 41.57 11.70 48.26
N ARG A 55 40.50 12.43 47.92
CA ARG A 55 40.51 13.42 46.83
C ARG A 55 41.37 14.66 47.14
N LYS A 56 41.66 14.98 48.42
CA LYS A 56 42.49 16.14 48.79
C LYS A 56 43.98 15.97 48.45
N LYS A 57 44.49 14.73 48.28
CA LYS A 57 45.89 14.47 47.86
C LYS A 57 46.12 14.50 46.34
N GLN A 58 45.07 14.57 45.53
CA GLN A 58 45.17 14.59 44.05
C GLN A 58 44.83 15.94 43.41
N LYS A 59 44.57 16.99 44.21
CA LYS A 59 44.25 18.34 43.72
C LYS A 59 45.51 19.13 43.34
N GLY A 60 46.08 18.80 42.18
CA GLY A 60 47.23 19.54 41.64
C GLY A 60 47.34 19.60 40.10
N HIS A 61 46.48 18.89 39.37
CA HIS A 61 46.49 18.97 37.91
C HIS A 61 45.09 19.30 37.38
N SER A 62 44.95 20.53 36.88
CA SER A 62 43.95 20.86 35.86
C SER A 62 44.13 19.87 34.71
N LYS A 63 43.32 18.80 34.71
CA LYS A 63 43.32 17.79 33.65
C LYS A 63 42.84 18.46 32.37
N LYS A 64 43.78 18.85 31.51
CA LYS A 64 43.50 19.06 30.09
C LYS A 64 42.78 17.80 29.61
N ILE A 65 41.55 17.95 29.12
CA ILE A 65 40.79 16.87 28.47
C ILE A 65 41.74 16.25 27.45
N LYS A 66 42.11 14.98 27.68
CA LYS A 66 43.01 14.30 26.74
C LYS A 66 42.23 14.09 25.45
N ARG A 67 42.88 14.25 24.29
CA ARG A 67 42.25 14.03 22.97
C ARG A 67 41.49 12.70 22.90
N THR A 68 41.93 11.69 23.66
CA THR A 68 41.30 10.37 23.80
C THR A 68 39.96 10.39 24.53
N GLU A 69 39.76 11.21 25.57
CA GLU A 69 38.48 11.36 26.27
C GLU A 69 37.46 12.06 25.38
N LEU A 70 37.89 13.08 24.64
CA LEU A 70 37.06 13.75 23.63
C LEU A 70 36.64 12.77 22.53
N LEU A 71 37.57 11.94 22.03
CA LEU A 71 37.29 10.94 21.01
C LEU A 71 36.30 9.87 21.52
N LEU A 72 36.46 9.41 22.76
CA LEU A 72 35.57 8.42 23.38
C LEU A 72 34.14 8.94 23.52
N ALA A 73 33.96 10.24 23.81
CA ALA A 73 32.64 10.87 23.92
C ALA A 73 31.98 11.11 22.54
N ILE A 74 32.77 11.38 21.49
CA ILE A 74 32.26 11.64 20.14
C ILE A 74 31.80 10.36 19.43
N ILE A 75 32.47 9.22 19.67
CA ILE A 75 32.14 7.92 19.03
C ILE A 75 30.65 7.53 19.16
N PRO A 76 30.04 7.50 20.35
CA PRO A 76 28.63 7.11 20.47
C PRO A 76 27.69 8.13 19.81
N ILE A 77 28.00 9.42 19.86
CA ILE A 77 27.22 10.48 19.19
C ILE A 77 27.27 10.28 17.67
N ALA A 78 28.47 10.03 17.13
CA ALA A 78 28.67 9.75 15.70
C ALA A 78 27.95 8.46 15.28
N MET A 79 28.00 7.39 16.08
CA MET A 79 27.25 6.15 15.81
C MET A 79 25.73 6.40 15.76
N VAL A 80 25.17 7.17 16.69
CA VAL A 80 23.74 7.51 16.69
C VAL A 80 23.37 8.31 15.44
N LEU A 81 24.19 9.30 15.06
CA LEU A 81 23.94 10.08 13.83
C LEU A 81 24.00 9.21 12.56
N VAL A 82 24.97 8.30 12.46
CA VAL A 82 25.06 7.33 11.36
C VAL A 82 23.83 6.44 11.34
N LEU A 83 23.36 5.94 12.48
CA LEU A 83 22.16 5.11 12.57
C LEU A 83 20.88 5.84 12.14
N PHE A 84 20.72 7.11 12.54
CA PHE A 84 19.61 7.94 12.07
C PHE A 84 19.70 8.22 10.56
N GLY A 85 20.90 8.46 10.04
CA GLY A 85 21.15 8.60 8.60
C GLY A 85 20.79 7.33 7.82
N CYS A 86 21.24 6.17 8.29
CA CYS A 86 20.92 4.85 7.74
C CYS A 86 19.40 4.59 7.79
N ARG A 87 18.75 4.86 8.92
CA ARG A 87 17.28 4.73 9.04
C ARG A 87 16.57 5.55 7.98
N LYS A 88 16.97 6.81 7.78
CA LYS A 88 16.38 7.68 6.76
C LYS A 88 16.60 7.13 5.35
N ALA A 89 17.80 6.64 5.05
CA ALA A 89 18.14 6.05 3.75
C ALA A 89 17.34 4.76 3.46
N PHE A 90 17.13 3.90 4.47
CA PHE A 90 16.45 2.61 4.29
C PHE A 90 14.92 2.70 4.36
N SER A 91 14.36 3.74 4.98
CA SER A 91 12.90 3.94 5.08
C SER A 91 12.16 4.04 3.74
N GLN A 92 12.88 4.19 2.61
CA GLN A 92 12.30 4.31 1.27
C GLN A 92 12.29 3.00 0.48
N ALA A 93 12.75 1.89 1.07
CA ALA A 93 12.77 0.60 0.37
C ALA A 93 11.34 0.12 0.06
N ALA A 94 11.05 -0.14 -1.21
CA ALA A 94 9.74 -0.62 -1.65
C ALA A 94 9.49 -2.06 -1.16
N ALA A 95 8.26 -2.39 -0.77
CA ALA A 95 7.91 -3.75 -0.43
C ALA A 95 7.84 -4.64 -1.68
N PRO A 96 8.29 -5.91 -1.63
CA PRO A 96 8.16 -6.85 -2.74
C PRO A 96 6.69 -7.13 -3.11
N ASP A 97 5.78 -7.03 -2.14
CA ASP A 97 4.34 -7.26 -2.30
C ASP A 97 3.56 -6.01 -2.75
N GLN A 98 4.25 -4.96 -3.22
CA GLN A 98 3.60 -3.76 -3.69
C GLN A 98 2.65 -4.06 -4.86
N LEU A 99 1.38 -3.70 -4.71
CA LEU A 99 0.35 -3.86 -5.73
C LEU A 99 0.21 -2.60 -6.58
N VAL A 100 -0.03 -2.80 -7.88
CA VAL A 100 -0.27 -1.73 -8.86
C VAL A 100 -1.44 -2.11 -9.76
N ALA A 101 -2.07 -1.11 -10.39
CA ALA A 101 -3.08 -1.38 -11.40
C ALA A 101 -2.42 -2.02 -12.63
N GLY A 102 -2.93 -3.18 -13.04
CA GLY A 102 -2.49 -3.88 -14.23
C GLY A 102 -2.74 -3.07 -15.51
N GLU A 103 -1.99 -3.39 -16.55
CA GLU A 103 -2.06 -2.68 -17.84
C GLU A 103 -3.34 -3.02 -18.61
N LYS A 104 -3.86 -4.24 -18.42
CA LYS A 104 -5.03 -4.74 -19.16
C LYS A 104 -6.33 -4.22 -18.54
N VAL A 105 -7.09 -3.50 -19.35
CA VAL A 105 -8.44 -3.07 -18.99
C VAL A 105 -9.45 -4.15 -19.36
N LYS A 106 -10.28 -4.57 -18.41
CA LYS A 106 -11.35 -5.54 -18.60
C LYS A 106 -12.71 -4.87 -18.39
N THR A 107 -13.72 -5.26 -19.18
CA THR A 107 -15.12 -4.95 -18.87
C THR A 107 -15.59 -5.86 -17.74
N ALA A 108 -15.85 -5.29 -16.57
CA ALA A 108 -16.33 -6.03 -15.39
C ALA A 108 -17.84 -6.23 -15.40
N ALA A 109 -18.58 -5.22 -15.84
CA ALA A 109 -20.04 -5.28 -15.95
C ALA A 109 -20.55 -4.32 -17.02
N VAL A 110 -21.72 -4.66 -17.56
CA VAL A 110 -22.54 -3.76 -18.36
C VAL A 110 -23.87 -3.57 -17.63
N GLY A 111 -24.39 -2.36 -17.66
CA GLY A 111 -25.63 -2.02 -16.98
C GLY A 111 -26.31 -0.79 -17.58
N ARG A 112 -27.43 -0.43 -16.97
CA ARG A 112 -28.25 0.73 -17.31
C ARG A 112 -28.30 1.69 -16.14
N VAL A 113 -28.23 2.99 -16.41
CA VAL A 113 -28.40 4.02 -15.38
C VAL A 113 -29.86 4.07 -14.96
N ALA A 114 -30.12 3.78 -13.69
CA ALA A 114 -31.46 3.80 -13.11
C ALA A 114 -31.77 5.10 -12.38
N VAL A 115 -30.78 5.68 -11.68
CA VAL A 115 -30.94 6.92 -10.92
C VAL A 115 -29.69 7.77 -11.04
N ILE A 116 -29.88 9.08 -11.16
CA ILE A 116 -28.82 10.08 -11.13
C ILE A 116 -29.12 11.06 -9.99
N ASP A 117 -28.19 11.17 -9.05
CA ASP A 117 -28.19 12.19 -8.01
C ASP A 117 -27.14 13.24 -8.36
N SER A 118 -27.64 14.36 -8.90
CA SER A 118 -26.81 15.48 -9.35
C SER A 118 -26.15 16.25 -8.20
N ASN A 119 -26.75 16.24 -7.01
CA ASN A 119 -26.22 16.96 -5.85
C ASN A 119 -24.99 16.25 -5.28
N LEU A 120 -25.02 14.92 -5.27
CA LEU A 120 -23.91 14.10 -4.75
C LEU A 120 -22.93 13.63 -5.83
N GLY A 121 -23.22 13.90 -7.11
CA GLY A 121 -22.44 13.39 -8.23
C GLY A 121 -22.47 11.87 -8.31
N LYS A 122 -23.59 11.24 -7.95
CA LYS A 122 -23.75 9.78 -7.81
C LYS A 122 -24.70 9.23 -8.86
N ILE A 123 -24.41 8.03 -9.35
CA ILE A 123 -25.31 7.26 -10.19
C ILE A 123 -25.53 5.86 -9.64
N LYS A 124 -26.74 5.33 -9.84
CA LYS A 124 -27.08 3.93 -9.57
C LYS A 124 -27.22 3.19 -10.90
N ILE A 125 -26.43 2.14 -11.06
CA ILE A 125 -26.38 1.31 -12.26
C ILE A 125 -26.99 -0.06 -11.93
N VAL A 126 -27.92 -0.51 -12.77
CA VAL A 126 -28.59 -1.80 -12.62
C VAL A 126 -28.29 -2.71 -13.80
N ASN A 127 -28.30 -4.01 -13.55
CA ASN A 127 -28.23 -5.06 -14.56
C ASN A 127 -28.94 -6.32 -14.06
N GLN A 128 -28.74 -7.47 -14.72
CA GLN A 128 -29.34 -8.74 -14.28
C GLN A 128 -29.01 -9.15 -12.85
N LYS A 129 -27.79 -8.84 -12.37
CA LYS A 129 -27.31 -9.26 -11.04
C LYS A 129 -27.54 -8.18 -9.98
N TYR A 130 -27.57 -6.91 -10.38
CA TYR A 130 -27.66 -5.76 -9.49
C TYR A 130 -28.94 -4.99 -9.79
N HIS A 131 -29.91 -5.06 -8.88
CA HIS A 131 -31.23 -4.43 -9.02
C HIS A 131 -31.31 -3.08 -8.30
N LEU A 132 -32.43 -2.38 -8.39
CA LEU A 132 -32.60 -1.06 -7.79
C LEU A 132 -32.34 -1.02 -6.26
N ASN A 133 -32.66 -2.12 -5.57
CA ASN A 133 -32.46 -2.29 -4.12
C ASN A 133 -31.00 -2.60 -3.75
N ASN A 134 -30.21 -3.10 -4.71
CA ASN A 134 -28.78 -3.37 -4.54
C ASN A 134 -28.03 -3.01 -5.84
N PRO A 135 -27.95 -1.72 -6.19
CA PRO A 135 -27.38 -1.28 -7.46
C PRO A 135 -25.87 -1.16 -7.35
N ILE A 136 -25.19 -1.14 -8.50
CA ILE A 136 -23.80 -0.70 -8.54
C ILE A 136 -23.78 0.82 -8.41
N ILE A 137 -23.05 1.33 -7.42
CA ILE A 137 -22.94 2.77 -7.16
C ILE A 137 -21.64 3.29 -7.76
N ALA A 138 -21.73 4.34 -8.57
CA ALA A 138 -20.57 5.08 -9.04
C ALA A 138 -20.69 6.56 -8.68
N GLN A 139 -19.57 7.20 -8.35
CA GLN A 139 -19.54 8.59 -7.93
C GLN A 139 -18.43 9.37 -8.63
N VAL A 140 -18.66 10.65 -8.90
CA VAL A 140 -17.62 11.56 -9.36
C VAL A 140 -16.58 11.73 -8.25
N ASN A 141 -15.30 11.52 -8.60
CA ASN A 141 -14.18 11.58 -7.65
C ASN A 141 -14.32 10.62 -6.45
N ASN A 142 -14.87 9.43 -6.69
CA ASN A 142 -14.99 8.42 -5.64
C ASN A 142 -13.61 8.02 -5.10
N GLN A 143 -13.53 7.73 -3.80
CA GLN A 143 -12.30 7.22 -3.19
C GLN A 143 -12.06 5.78 -3.65
N ALA A 144 -10.85 5.51 -4.13
CA ALA A 144 -10.46 4.16 -4.50
C ALA A 144 -10.38 3.25 -3.27
N ILE A 145 -10.85 2.02 -3.41
CA ILE A 145 -10.64 0.95 -2.42
C ILE A 145 -9.15 0.61 -2.41
N SER A 146 -8.54 0.73 -1.24
CA SER A 146 -7.16 0.31 -0.99
C SER A 146 -7.11 -1.21 -0.85
N PRO A 147 -6.01 -1.87 -1.26
CA PRO A 147 -5.79 -3.28 -0.97
C PRO A 147 -5.72 -3.61 0.53
N GLU A 148 -5.46 -2.59 1.36
CA GLU A 148 -5.39 -2.69 2.81
C GLU A 148 -6.75 -2.54 3.49
N SER A 149 -7.82 -2.22 2.75
CA SER A 149 -9.16 -2.06 3.32
C SER A 149 -9.69 -3.36 3.93
N ASP A 150 -10.20 -3.28 5.15
CA ASP A 150 -10.81 -4.42 5.87
C ASP A 150 -12.08 -4.96 5.18
N TYR A 151 -12.77 -4.09 4.45
CA TYR A 151 -14.00 -4.42 3.73
C TYR A 151 -13.88 -4.03 2.25
N ILE A 152 -14.14 -5.00 1.37
CA ILE A 152 -14.03 -4.86 -0.08
C ILE A 152 -15.40 -5.20 -0.69
N PRO A 153 -16.30 -4.21 -0.84
CA PRO A 153 -17.59 -4.45 -1.48
C PRO A 153 -17.42 -4.66 -3.00
N PRO A 154 -18.27 -5.48 -3.63
CA PRO A 154 -18.31 -5.58 -5.09
C PRO A 154 -18.50 -4.20 -5.73
N PHE A 155 -17.68 -3.88 -6.74
CA PHE A 155 -17.65 -2.59 -7.42
C PHE A 155 -17.38 -1.38 -6.50
N GLY A 156 -16.83 -1.60 -5.31
CA GLY A 156 -16.39 -0.53 -4.41
C GLY A 156 -15.42 0.43 -5.08
N GLY A 157 -15.50 1.73 -4.76
CA GLY A 157 -14.62 2.74 -5.34
C GLY A 157 -14.84 3.01 -6.83
N THR A 158 -15.93 2.51 -7.43
CA THR A 158 -16.23 2.79 -8.84
C THR A 158 -16.43 4.30 -9.03
N THR A 159 -15.73 4.84 -10.01
CA THR A 159 -15.68 6.28 -10.30
C THR A 159 -16.24 6.59 -11.69
N ILE A 160 -16.76 7.80 -11.83
CA ILE A 160 -17.20 8.35 -13.11
C ILE A 160 -16.56 9.73 -13.31
N SER A 161 -16.04 10.01 -14.51
CA SER A 161 -15.49 11.33 -14.77
C SER A 161 -16.60 12.38 -14.86
N ASN A 162 -16.30 13.61 -14.46
CA ASN A 162 -17.29 14.69 -14.50
C ASN A 162 -17.89 14.89 -15.91
N LYS A 163 -17.05 14.79 -16.95
CA LYS A 163 -17.49 14.85 -18.36
C LYS A 163 -18.48 13.74 -18.72
N GLN A 164 -18.26 12.51 -18.24
CA GLN A 164 -19.18 11.40 -18.47
C GLN A 164 -20.49 11.62 -17.70
N PHE A 165 -20.39 12.01 -16.43
CA PHE A 165 -21.52 12.24 -15.54
C PHE A 165 -22.51 13.29 -16.09
N LEU A 166 -22.01 14.43 -16.56
CA LEU A 166 -22.85 15.51 -17.10
C LEU A 166 -23.61 15.12 -18.38
N ASN A 167 -23.15 14.10 -19.11
CA ASN A 167 -23.77 13.63 -20.35
C ASN A 167 -24.63 12.37 -20.18
N LEU A 168 -24.78 11.89 -18.94
CA LEU A 168 -25.60 10.72 -18.63
C LEU A 168 -27.04 11.12 -18.34
N GLN A 169 -27.94 10.24 -18.75
CA GLN A 169 -29.37 10.29 -18.48
C GLN A 169 -29.83 8.94 -17.92
N VAL A 170 -30.91 8.98 -17.13
CA VAL A 170 -31.61 7.75 -16.72
C VAL A 170 -32.06 7.03 -17.97
N GLY A 171 -31.69 5.75 -18.11
CA GLY A 171 -31.90 5.02 -19.35
C GLY A 171 -30.63 4.63 -20.09
N ASP A 172 -29.56 5.39 -19.92
CA ASP A 172 -28.32 5.18 -20.67
C ASP A 172 -27.65 3.86 -20.32
N TYR A 173 -27.06 3.24 -21.34
CA TYR A 173 -26.21 2.06 -21.17
C TYR A 173 -24.79 2.48 -20.80
N VAL A 174 -24.20 1.76 -19.85
CA VAL A 174 -22.85 2.02 -19.35
C VAL A 174 -22.06 0.73 -19.24
N LYS A 175 -20.75 0.82 -19.47
CA LYS A 175 -19.77 -0.22 -19.16
C LYS A 175 -18.94 0.20 -17.97
N ILE A 176 -18.67 -0.75 -17.08
CA ILE A 176 -17.73 -0.60 -15.98
C ILE A 176 -16.44 -1.29 -16.39
N LYS A 177 -15.39 -0.50 -16.58
CA LYS A 177 -14.06 -0.99 -16.94
C LYS A 177 -13.17 -0.99 -15.71
N VAL A 178 -12.57 -2.14 -15.40
CA VAL A 178 -11.65 -2.30 -14.27
C VAL A 178 -10.26 -2.63 -14.78
N ARG A 179 -9.25 -2.22 -14.01
CA ARG A 179 -7.89 -2.72 -14.14
C ARG A 179 -7.64 -3.63 -12.94
N PRO A 180 -7.51 -4.95 -13.13
CA PRO A 180 -7.12 -5.84 -12.05
C PRO A 180 -5.83 -5.34 -11.39
N LEU A 181 -5.71 -5.52 -10.08
CA LEU A 181 -4.46 -5.29 -9.40
C LEU A 181 -3.52 -6.46 -9.67
N GLU A 182 -2.25 -6.14 -9.85
CA GLU A 182 -1.17 -7.09 -10.06
C GLU A 182 0.01 -6.69 -9.18
N TYR A 183 0.86 -7.66 -8.85
CA TYR A 183 2.13 -7.34 -8.19
C TYR A 183 3.00 -6.51 -9.13
N LYS A 184 3.57 -5.43 -8.58
CA LYS A 184 4.53 -4.57 -9.31
C LYS A 184 5.73 -5.35 -9.82
N TYR A 185 6.16 -6.34 -9.03
CA TYR A 185 7.34 -7.14 -9.28
C TYR A 185 6.97 -8.57 -9.72
N ARG A 186 7.49 -9.00 -10.87
CA ARG A 186 7.15 -10.29 -11.48
C ARG A 186 7.62 -11.48 -10.64
N ASN A 187 8.78 -11.32 -10.00
CA ASN A 187 9.44 -12.31 -9.16
C ASN A 187 9.14 -12.11 -7.65
N HIS A 188 8.05 -11.42 -7.28
CA HIS A 188 7.69 -11.23 -5.87
C HIS A 188 7.62 -12.56 -5.10
N ALA A 189 7.16 -13.64 -5.76
CA ALA A 189 7.01 -14.98 -5.19
C ALA A 189 8.32 -15.60 -4.69
N ASP A 190 9.47 -15.13 -5.18
CA ASP A 190 10.80 -15.59 -4.75
C ASP A 190 11.24 -14.94 -3.42
N TYR A 191 10.60 -13.83 -3.04
CA TYR A 191 11.00 -12.99 -1.91
C TYR A 191 9.94 -12.92 -0.81
N ALA A 192 8.67 -13.11 -1.17
CA ALA A 192 7.53 -13.10 -0.28
C ALA A 192 6.50 -14.15 -0.72
N LYS A 193 6.17 -15.07 0.18
CA LYS A 193 5.02 -15.97 0.07
C LYS A 193 4.10 -15.69 1.26
N ASP A 194 3.34 -14.61 1.16
CA ASP A 194 2.24 -14.38 2.10
C ASP A 194 0.93 -14.83 1.45
N ASP A 195 0.48 -16.04 1.83
CA ASP A 195 -0.79 -16.63 1.38
C ASP A 195 -1.99 -15.69 1.65
N LYS A 196 -1.90 -14.84 2.69
CA LYS A 196 -2.93 -13.85 2.99
C LYS A 196 -2.99 -12.77 1.92
N MET A 197 -1.85 -12.28 1.43
CA MET A 197 -1.81 -11.28 0.36
C MET A 197 -2.28 -11.85 -0.97
N VAL A 198 -1.93 -13.11 -1.29
CA VAL A 198 -2.44 -13.79 -2.50
C VAL A 198 -3.96 -13.90 -2.44
N THR A 199 -4.50 -14.29 -1.29
CA THR A 199 -5.96 -14.39 -1.08
C THR A 199 -6.63 -13.03 -1.16
N LYS A 200 -6.08 -12.00 -0.50
CA LYS A 200 -6.60 -10.62 -0.58
C LYS A 200 -6.61 -10.10 -2.02
N LEU A 201 -5.54 -10.30 -2.79
CA LEU A 201 -5.47 -9.88 -4.17
C LEU A 201 -6.57 -10.55 -5.02
N SER A 202 -6.79 -11.85 -4.82
CA SER A 202 -7.87 -12.59 -5.48
C SER A 202 -9.26 -12.04 -5.12
N VAL A 203 -9.49 -11.73 -3.84
CA VAL A 203 -10.76 -11.12 -3.38
C VAL A 203 -10.96 -9.74 -4.00
N ILE A 204 -9.94 -8.88 -4.03
CA ILE A 204 -10.03 -7.55 -4.64
C ILE A 204 -10.35 -7.63 -6.13
N ASN A 205 -9.63 -8.49 -6.85
CA ASN A 205 -9.80 -8.66 -8.29
C ASN A 205 -11.16 -9.29 -8.63
N SER A 206 -11.65 -10.23 -7.84
CA SER A 206 -12.98 -10.83 -8.02
C SER A 206 -14.12 -9.85 -7.69
N ALA A 207 -13.90 -8.92 -6.76
CA ALA A 207 -14.85 -7.86 -6.43
C ALA A 207 -14.96 -6.76 -7.51
N ASN A 208 -14.04 -6.71 -8.49
CA ASN A 208 -14.04 -5.72 -9.58
C ASN A 208 -14.09 -4.26 -9.06
N VAL A 209 -13.32 -3.95 -8.02
CA VAL A 209 -13.26 -2.61 -7.43
C VAL A 209 -12.59 -1.59 -8.35
N ASN A 210 -12.72 -0.30 -8.01
CA ASN A 210 -12.05 0.82 -8.66
C ASN A 210 -12.34 0.91 -10.16
N GLY A 211 -13.55 0.53 -10.56
CA GLY A 211 -13.99 0.60 -11.95
C GLY A 211 -14.19 2.04 -12.43
N ALA A 212 -13.97 2.25 -13.72
CA ALA A 212 -14.33 3.49 -14.42
C ALA A 212 -15.60 3.27 -15.24
N VAL A 213 -16.59 4.13 -15.03
CA VAL A 213 -17.85 4.11 -15.80
C VAL A 213 -17.68 4.84 -17.12
N ILE A 214 -18.17 4.21 -18.19
CA ILE A 214 -18.17 4.77 -19.54
C ILE A 214 -19.56 4.56 -20.17
N LYS A 215 -20.20 5.67 -20.57
CA LYS A 215 -21.40 5.67 -21.41
C LYS A 215 -21.12 4.99 -22.74
N VAL A 216 -22.02 4.12 -23.15
CA VAL A 216 -21.94 3.40 -24.43
C VAL A 216 -23.29 3.44 -25.13
N GLN A 217 -23.25 3.34 -26.46
CA GLN A 217 -24.47 3.13 -27.22
C GLN A 217 -24.82 1.64 -27.21
N GLN A 218 -26.10 1.29 -27.24
CA GLN A 218 -26.54 -0.11 -27.26
C GLN A 218 -25.94 -0.90 -28.44
N ARG A 219 -25.77 -0.26 -29.60
CA ARG A 219 -25.15 -0.85 -30.80
C ARG A 219 -23.67 -1.19 -30.63
N GLN A 220 -23.01 -0.66 -29.61
CA GLN A 220 -21.59 -0.91 -29.28
C GLN A 220 -21.44 -2.01 -28.21
N LEU A 221 -22.54 -2.66 -27.83
CA LEU A 221 -22.53 -3.82 -26.96
C LEU A 221 -22.40 -5.08 -27.80
N THR A 222 -21.51 -5.97 -27.38
CA THR A 222 -21.46 -7.33 -27.93
C THR A 222 -22.67 -8.12 -27.50
N ASN A 223 -23.04 -9.18 -28.23
CA ASN A 223 -24.17 -10.05 -27.86
C ASN A 223 -24.05 -10.58 -26.42
N ARG A 224 -22.83 -10.90 -25.97
CA ARG A 224 -22.55 -11.31 -24.58
C ARG A 224 -22.86 -10.22 -23.55
N GLU A 225 -22.60 -8.96 -23.88
CA GLU A 225 -22.89 -7.81 -23.02
C GLU A 225 -24.39 -7.47 -23.03
N ILE A 226 -25.07 -7.64 -24.16
CA ILE A 226 -26.53 -7.50 -24.27
C ILE A 226 -27.24 -8.55 -23.40
N SER A 227 -26.75 -9.79 -23.42
CA SER A 227 -27.25 -10.86 -22.55
C SER A 227 -27.05 -10.61 -21.06
N GLN A 228 -26.33 -9.57 -20.62
CA GLN A 228 -26.23 -9.16 -19.21
C GLN A 228 -27.27 -8.10 -18.82
N LEU A 229 -28.01 -7.56 -19.79
CA LEU A 229 -28.98 -6.48 -19.61
C LEU A 229 -30.43 -6.96 -19.50
N ASN A 230 -30.77 -8.16 -19.98
CA ASN A 230 -32.14 -8.68 -19.97
C ASN A 230 -32.17 -10.22 -19.91
N PRO A 231 -32.85 -10.88 -18.94
CA PRO A 231 -32.87 -12.35 -18.82
C PRO A 231 -33.83 -13.07 -19.79
N GLU A 232 -34.69 -12.36 -20.54
CA GLU A 232 -35.80 -12.98 -21.28
C GLU A 232 -35.83 -12.68 -22.79
N GLN A 233 -34.73 -12.92 -23.50
CA GLN A 233 -34.86 -13.21 -24.93
C GLN A 233 -34.09 -14.47 -25.27
N PRO A 234 -34.76 -15.63 -25.41
CA PRO A 234 -34.15 -16.75 -26.11
C PRO A 234 -33.72 -16.23 -27.48
N VAL A 235 -32.46 -16.53 -27.84
CA VAL A 235 -31.93 -16.31 -29.17
C VAL A 235 -32.86 -17.06 -30.13
N ASN A 236 -33.76 -16.33 -30.79
CA ASN A 236 -34.63 -16.89 -31.81
C ASN A 236 -33.72 -17.19 -32.99
N ARG A 237 -33.14 -18.40 -33.00
CA ARG A 237 -32.40 -18.90 -34.15
C ARG A 237 -33.41 -18.98 -35.29
N PRO A 238 -33.13 -18.41 -36.47
CA PRO A 238 -33.97 -18.66 -37.62
C PRO A 238 -34.02 -20.18 -37.84
N GLN A 239 -35.22 -20.75 -37.71
CA GLN A 239 -35.46 -22.10 -38.18
C GLN A 239 -35.32 -22.05 -39.70
N THR A 240 -34.23 -22.61 -40.20
CA THR A 240 -34.12 -23.01 -41.60
C THR A 240 -35.23 -24.03 -41.84
N VAL A 241 -36.29 -23.59 -42.52
CA VAL A 241 -37.28 -24.48 -43.11
C VAL A 241 -36.55 -25.23 -44.22
N SER A 242 -36.21 -26.49 -43.94
CA SER A 242 -35.77 -27.42 -44.98
C SER A 242 -37.00 -27.84 -45.77
N ASN A 243 -37.26 -27.14 -46.87
CA ASN A 243 -38.03 -27.73 -47.96
C ASN A 243 -37.04 -28.57 -48.76
N TYR A 244 -37.16 -29.89 -48.68
CA TYR A 244 -36.97 -30.91 -49.72
C TYR A 244 -36.93 -32.29 -49.07
#